data_AF-A0AAV7PNM4-F1
#
_entry.id   AF-A0AAV7PNM4-F1
#
_cell.length_a   1.000
_cell.length_b   1.000
_cell.length_c   1.000
_cell.angle_alpha   90.00
_cell.angle_beta   90.00
_cell.angle_gamma   90.00
#
_symmetry.space_group_name_H-M   'P 1'
#
loop_
_entity.id
_entity.type
_entity.pdbx_description
1 polymer ?
#
loop_
_entity_poly.entity_id
_entity_poly.type
_entity_poly.pdbx_seq_one_letter_code
_entity_poly.pdbx_strand_id
1 'polypeptide(L)'
;GELTITSLMEELSNSLFYDTVPQTWTNRAYPSLYGLAAWYADLLLRIKELEAWTNDFLLPNTVWLTGFFNPQSFLTAIMQSMARKNEWPLDKMCLSVEVTKKNREDMTAPPREGAYVHGLFM
;
A
#
# COMPACT_ATOMS: atom_id res chain seq x y z
N GLY A 1 -27.55 -26.83 -8.59
CA GLY A 1 -26.84 -27.82 -7.76
C GLY A 1 -27.36 -27.72 -6.34
N GLU A 2 -27.54 -28.84 -5.65
CA GLU A 2 -28.09 -28.90 -4.28
C GLU A 2 -27.05 -28.48 -3.23
N LEU A 3 -26.63 -27.22 -3.26
CA LEU A 3 -25.86 -26.62 -2.17
C LEU A 3 -26.84 -25.92 -1.23
N THR A 4 -26.87 -26.34 0.04
CA THR A 4 -27.64 -25.65 1.09
C THR A 4 -27.05 -24.26 1.30
N ILE A 5 -27.85 -23.23 1.04
CA ILE A 5 -27.45 -21.83 1.23
C ILE A 5 -27.27 -21.59 2.74
N THR A 6 -26.09 -21.09 3.11
CA THR A 6 -25.78 -20.68 4.48
C THR A 6 -25.97 -19.18 4.64
N SER A 7 -26.16 -18.69 5.87
CA SER A 7 -26.29 -17.25 6.14
C SER A 7 -25.07 -16.44 5.63
N LEU A 8 -23.87 -16.99 5.76
CA LEU A 8 -22.63 -16.37 5.25
C LEU A 8 -22.65 -16.22 3.72
N MET A 9 -23.25 -17.18 3.01
CA MET A 9 -23.40 -17.10 1.55
C MET A 9 -24.44 -16.06 1.16
N GLU A 10 -25.53 -15.92 1.92
CA GLU A 10 -26.54 -14.87 1.69
C GLU A 10 -25.96 -13.48 1.92
N GLU A 11 -25.22 -13.27 3.02
CA GLU A 11 -24.53 -12.00 3.32
C GLU A 11 -23.51 -11.63 2.23
N LEU A 12 -22.71 -12.61 1.78
CA LEU A 12 -21.79 -12.43 0.67
C LEU A 12 -22.54 -12.06 -0.61
N SER A 13 -23.57 -12.83 -0.99
CA SER A 13 -24.39 -12.59 -2.18
C SER A 13 -25.02 -11.19 -2.17
N ASN A 14 -25.56 -10.76 -1.03
CA ASN A 14 -26.11 -9.42 -0.85
C ASN A 14 -25.03 -8.34 -1.04
N SER A 15 -23.84 -8.54 -0.46
CA SER A 15 -22.73 -7.57 -0.61
C SER A 15 -22.30 -7.44 -2.08
N LEU A 16 -22.18 -8.57 -2.78
CA LEU A 16 -21.87 -8.59 -4.22
C LEU A 16 -22.98 -7.89 -5.04
N PHE A 17 -24.24 -8.10 -4.71
CA PHE A 17 -25.38 -7.51 -5.41
C PHE A 17 -25.45 -5.99 -5.23
N TYR A 18 -25.15 -5.49 -4.03
CA TYR A 18 -25.20 -4.05 -3.70
C TYR A 18 -23.89 -3.29 -3.98
N ASP A 19 -22.92 -3.90 -4.67
CA ASP A 19 -21.58 -3.31 -4.92
C ASP A 19 -20.86 -2.87 -3.62
N THR A 20 -21.01 -3.64 -2.55
CA THR A 20 -20.32 -3.38 -1.27
C THR A 20 -19.26 -4.43 -1.01
N VAL A 21 -18.14 -3.99 -0.43
CA VAL A 21 -17.08 -4.91 -0.02
C VAL A 21 -17.58 -5.74 1.17
N PRO A 22 -17.59 -7.09 1.09
CA PRO A 22 -18.03 -7.94 2.19
C PRO A 22 -17.26 -7.63 3.49
N GLN A 23 -17.97 -7.57 4.62
CA GLN A 23 -17.37 -7.22 5.92
C GLN A 23 -16.20 -8.13 6.31
N THR A 24 -16.28 -9.42 5.96
CA THR A 24 -15.21 -10.40 6.22
C THR A 24 -13.91 -10.07 5.49
N TRP A 25 -13.99 -9.39 4.34
CA TRP A 25 -12.83 -8.92 3.58
C TRP A 25 -12.33 -7.59 4.16
N THR A 26 -13.25 -6.67 4.45
CA THR A 26 -12.94 -5.35 5.06
C THR A 26 -12.14 -5.49 6.35
N ASN A 27 -12.46 -6.48 7.19
CA ASN A 27 -11.72 -6.75 8.44
C ASN A 27 -10.24 -7.12 8.24
N ARG A 28 -9.84 -7.47 7.02
CA ARG A 28 -8.48 -7.83 6.62
C ARG A 28 -7.94 -6.94 5.51
N ALA A 29 -8.67 -5.88 5.16
CA ALA A 29 -8.35 -4.96 4.09
C ALA A 29 -7.90 -3.60 4.65
N TYR A 30 -7.32 -2.78 3.78
CA TYR A 30 -7.08 -1.38 4.08
C TYR A 30 -8.42 -0.63 4.13
N PRO A 31 -8.56 0.41 4.97
CA PRO A 31 -9.76 1.24 5.00
C PRO A 31 -10.04 1.85 3.63
N SER A 32 -11.29 1.76 3.17
CA SER A 32 -11.72 2.31 1.90
C SER A 32 -13.21 2.66 1.94
N LEU A 33 -13.61 3.63 1.12
CA LEU A 33 -15.00 4.00 0.85
C LEU A 33 -15.45 3.59 -0.56
N TYR A 34 -14.63 2.85 -1.29
CA TYR A 34 -14.95 2.38 -2.64
C TYR A 34 -16.03 1.30 -2.63
N GLY A 35 -16.89 1.32 -3.65
CA GLY A 35 -17.72 0.17 -4.02
C GLY A 35 -16.86 -1.02 -4.43
N LEU A 36 -17.43 -2.22 -4.42
CA LEU A 36 -16.73 -3.48 -4.63
C LEU A 36 -15.90 -3.49 -5.92
N ALA A 37 -16.47 -3.05 -7.04
CA ALA A 37 -15.77 -3.05 -8.33
C ALA A 37 -14.50 -2.18 -8.30
N ALA A 38 -14.61 -0.95 -7.78
CA ALA A 38 -13.49 -0.02 -7.66
C ALA A 38 -12.46 -0.49 -6.61
N TRP A 39 -12.94 -1.04 -5.49
CA TRP A 39 -12.08 -1.63 -4.46
C TRP A 39 -11.27 -2.81 -5.00
N TYR A 40 -11.89 -3.70 -5.79
CA TYR A 40 -11.20 -4.84 -6.37
C TYR A 40 -10.11 -4.41 -7.37
N ALA A 41 -10.40 -3.41 -8.21
CA ALA A 41 -9.39 -2.85 -9.11
C ALA A 41 -8.21 -2.22 -8.35
N ASP A 42 -8.48 -1.48 -7.28
CA ASP A 42 -7.45 -0.91 -6.39
C ASP A 42 -6.62 -2.00 -5.69
N LEU A 43 -7.26 -3.07 -5.22
CA LEU A 43 -6.59 -4.22 -4.61
C LEU A 43 -5.61 -4.88 -5.58
N LEU A 44 -6.04 -5.12 -6.84
CA LEU A 44 -5.16 -5.70 -7.86
C LEU A 44 -3.94 -4.82 -8.15
N LEU A 45 -4.11 -3.49 -8.14
CA LEU A 45 -2.98 -2.57 -8.31
C LEU A 45 -1.98 -2.66 -7.14
N ARG A 46 -2.48 -2.76 -5.89
CA ARG A 46 -1.63 -2.94 -4.70
C ARG A 46 -0.87 -4.26 -4.74
N ILE A 47 -1.54 -5.35 -5.15
CA ILE A 47 -0.91 -6.66 -5.32
C ILE A 47 0.22 -6.56 -6.35
N LYS A 48 -0.04 -5.91 -7.50
CA LYS A 48 0.98 -5.73 -8.55
C LYS A 48 2.21 -4.97 -8.07
N GLU A 49 2.03 -3.89 -7.31
CA GLU A 49 3.15 -3.13 -6.72
C GLU A 49 3.94 -3.99 -5.72
N LEU A 50 3.26 -4.81 -4.91
CA LEU A 50 3.93 -5.72 -3.98
C LEU A 50 4.67 -6.86 -4.70
N GLU A 51 4.05 -7.48 -5.70
CA GLU A 51 4.65 -8.53 -6.53
C GLU A 51 5.95 -8.01 -7.18
N ALA A 52 5.89 -6.83 -7.79
CA ALA A 52 7.06 -6.19 -8.39
C ALA A 52 8.21 -6.01 -7.38
N TRP A 53 7.90 -5.63 -6.14
CA TRP A 53 8.91 -5.49 -5.10
C TRP A 53 9.45 -6.86 -4.63
N THR A 54 8.59 -7.86 -4.45
CA THR A 54 8.99 -9.18 -3.97
C THR A 54 9.76 -10.03 -4.98
N ASN A 55 9.68 -9.70 -6.28
CA ASN A 55 10.39 -10.45 -7.32
C ASN A 55 11.91 -10.34 -7.17
N ASP A 56 12.43 -9.12 -7.02
CA ASP A 56 13.86 -8.85 -6.98
C ASP A 56 14.37 -8.51 -5.57
N PHE A 57 13.46 -8.32 -4.61
CA PHE A 57 13.74 -7.81 -3.26
C PHE A 57 14.52 -6.47 -3.24
N LEU A 58 14.48 -5.73 -4.34
CA LEU A 58 15.06 -4.40 -4.47
C LEU A 58 13.98 -3.34 -4.27
N LEU A 59 14.29 -2.32 -3.46
CA LEU A 59 13.38 -1.19 -3.28
C LEU A 59 13.15 -0.50 -4.65
N PRO A 60 11.89 -0.35 -5.11
CA PRO A 60 11.61 0.37 -6.33
C PRO A 60 12.09 1.82 -6.26
N ASN A 61 12.44 2.42 -7.41
CA ASN A 61 12.85 3.83 -7.48
C ASN A 61 11.82 4.76 -6.83
N THR A 62 10.54 4.44 -6.99
CA THR A 62 9.41 5.16 -6.40
C THR A 62 8.45 4.17 -5.77
N VAL A 63 7.92 4.51 -4.60
CA VAL A 63 7.00 3.64 -3.86
C VAL A 63 5.63 4.31 -3.74
N TRP A 64 4.56 3.56 -4.01
CA TRP A 64 3.19 4.03 -3.78
C TRP A 64 2.85 3.98 -2.29
N LEU A 65 3.12 5.05 -1.56
CA LEU A 65 3.04 5.04 -0.09
C LEU A 65 1.63 4.70 0.41
N THR A 66 0.58 5.24 -0.21
CA THR A 66 -0.82 4.96 0.14
C THR A 66 -1.29 3.58 -0.32
N GLY A 67 -0.48 2.87 -1.12
CA GLY A 67 -0.70 1.50 -1.55
C GLY A 67 -0.49 0.48 -0.43
N PHE A 68 0.28 0.83 0.61
CA PHE A 68 0.52 -0.06 1.74
C PHE A 68 -0.68 -0.23 2.66
N PHE A 69 -0.74 -1.41 3.27
CA PHE A 69 -1.62 -1.69 4.40
C PHE A 69 -1.24 -0.88 5.65
N ASN A 70 0.08 -0.69 5.86
CA ASN A 70 0.63 0.09 6.96
C ASN A 70 1.78 0.98 6.47
N PRO A 71 1.51 2.19 5.97
CA PRO A 71 2.54 3.10 5.48
C PRO A 71 3.52 3.54 6.57
N GLN A 72 3.11 3.57 7.84
CA GLN A 72 3.97 3.99 8.95
C GLN A 72 5.15 3.03 9.16
N SER A 73 4.94 1.73 8.95
CA SER A 73 6.02 0.73 9.01
C SER A 73 7.10 1.00 7.96
N PHE A 74 6.70 1.42 6.75
CA PHE A 74 7.65 1.77 5.70
C PHE A 74 8.48 3.01 6.07
N LEU A 75 7.82 4.07 6.56
CA LEU A 75 8.51 5.28 7.02
C LEU A 75 9.51 4.99 8.16
N THR A 76 9.11 4.12 9.08
CA THR A 76 9.97 3.65 10.18
C THR A 76 11.16 2.85 9.64
N ALA A 77 10.95 1.99 8.64
CA ALA A 77 12.02 1.21 8.02
C ALA A 77 13.04 2.11 7.30
N ILE A 78 12.59 3.19 6.66
CA ILE A 78 13.50 4.21 6.07
C ILE A 78 14.36 4.83 7.17
N MET A 79 13.76 5.27 8.27
CA MET A 79 14.50 5.84 9.40
C MET A 79 15.51 4.84 9.96
N GLN A 80 15.11 3.59 10.18
CA GLN A 80 15.98 2.53 10.69
C GLN A 80 17.15 2.22 9.74
N SER A 81 16.89 2.15 8.43
CA SER A 81 17.92 1.92 7.42
C SER A 81 18.95 3.05 7.41
N MET A 82 18.46 4.29 7.47
CA MET A 82 19.31 5.48 7.54
C MET A 82 20.12 5.55 8.83
N ALA A 83 19.49 5.26 9.98
CA ALA A 83 20.12 5.21 11.29
C ALA A 83 21.29 4.22 11.27
N ARG A 84 21.05 3.01 10.78
CA ARG A 84 22.07 1.95 10.70
C ARG A 84 23.22 2.33 9.78
N LYS A 85 22.93 2.89 8.60
CA LYS A 85 23.94 3.31 7.62
C LYS A 85 24.89 4.37 8.16
N ASN A 86 24.39 5.28 9.01
CA ASN A 86 25.17 6.41 9.53
C ASN A 86 25.56 6.26 11.01
N GLU A 87 25.27 5.11 11.62
CA GLU A 87 25.50 4.85 13.04
C GLU A 87 24.81 5.87 13.96
N TRP A 88 23.61 6.33 13.58
CA TRP A 88 22.84 7.32 14.33
C TRP A 88 21.85 6.68 15.32
N PRO A 89 21.60 7.33 16.47
CA PRO A 89 20.55 6.94 17.39
C PRO A 89 19.16 7.22 16.79
N LEU A 90 18.35 6.17 16.62
CA LEU A 90 17.02 6.24 15.97
C LEU A 90 16.05 7.17 16.70
N ASP A 91 16.13 7.23 18.03
CA ASP A 91 15.29 8.08 18.90
C ASP A 91 15.52 9.58 18.69
N LYS A 92 16.62 9.96 18.03
CA LYS A 92 16.94 11.36 17.70
C LYS A 92 16.67 11.72 16.24
N MET A 93 16.11 10.80 15.46
CA MET A 93 15.83 11.03 14.05
C MET A 93 14.41 11.54 13.82
N CYS A 94 14.25 12.40 12.81
CA CYS A 94 12.96 12.85 12.31
C CYS A 94 12.93 12.70 10.78
N LEU A 95 11.75 12.48 10.22
CA LEU A 95 11.54 12.46 8.78
C LEU A 95 11.56 13.89 8.24
N SER A 96 12.33 14.11 7.18
CA SER A 96 12.24 15.31 6.35
C SER A 96 11.54 14.95 5.05
N VAL A 97 10.64 15.82 4.58
CA VAL A 97 9.85 15.61 3.36
C VAL A 97 10.08 16.77 2.41
N GLU A 98 10.36 16.45 1.15
CA GLU A 98 10.49 17.43 0.07
C GLU A 98 9.57 17.02 -1.08
N VAL A 99 8.79 17.97 -1.59
CA VAL A 99 7.92 17.76 -2.76
C VAL A 99 8.71 18.14 -4.00
N THR A 100 8.95 17.16 -4.87
CA THR A 100 9.69 17.37 -6.12
C THR A 100 8.78 17.83 -7.26
N LYS A 101 9.34 18.46 -8.29
CA LYS A 101 8.62 18.83 -9.53
C LYS A 101 8.57 17.70 -10.57
N LYS A 102 9.14 16.54 -10.25
CA LYS A 102 9.31 15.42 -11.16
C LYS A 102 8.19 14.41 -10.97
N ASN A 103 7.81 13.74 -12.05
CA ASN A 103 6.83 12.67 -12.01
C ASN A 103 7.51 11.31 -11.74
N ARG A 104 6.69 10.27 -11.57
CA ARG A 104 7.16 8.89 -11.33
C ARG A 104 8.11 8.42 -12.43
N GLU A 105 7.81 8.77 -13.67
CA GLU A 105 8.55 8.34 -14.86
C GLU A 105 9.94 8.98 -14.95
N ASP A 106 10.12 10.15 -14.33
CA ASP A 106 11.39 10.88 -14.28
C ASP A 106 12.36 10.31 -13.23
N MET A 107 11.88 9.40 -12.37
CA MET A 107 12.66 8.77 -11.28
C MET A 107 13.35 7.49 -11.77
N THR A 108 14.40 7.66 -12.56
CA THR A 108 15.14 6.54 -13.17
C THR A 108 16.12 5.84 -12.21
N ALA A 109 16.36 6.41 -11.04
CA ALA A 109 17.27 5.88 -10.03
C ALA A 109 16.73 6.12 -8.61
N PRO A 110 17.11 5.28 -7.62
CA PRO A 110 16.74 5.50 -6.23
C PRO A 110 17.44 6.76 -5.68
N PRO A 111 16.87 7.42 -4.66
CA PRO A 111 17.53 8.55 -4.02
C PRO A 111 18.79 8.09 -3.29
N ARG A 112 19.75 9.00 -3.12
CA ARG A 112 20.96 8.75 -2.31
C ARG A 112 20.60 8.39 -0.87
N GLU A 113 19.54 9.02 -0.36
CA GLU A 113 19.06 8.94 1.01
C GLU A 113 17.52 8.99 1.03
N GLY A 114 16.89 8.12 1.82
CA GLY A 114 15.43 8.05 1.93
C GLY A 114 14.78 7.19 0.84
N ALA A 115 13.58 7.58 0.41
CA ALA A 115 12.84 6.95 -0.67
C ALA A 115 12.00 8.00 -1.41
N TYR A 116 11.81 7.83 -2.72
CA TYR A 116 10.78 8.59 -3.43
C TYR A 116 9.42 7.94 -3.24
N VAL A 117 8.41 8.76 -2.98
CA VAL A 117 7.03 8.32 -2.80
C VAL A 117 6.10 9.01 -3.80
N HIS A 118 5.04 8.33 -4.22
CA HIS A 118 4.01 8.88 -5.09
C HIS A 118 2.61 8.51 -4.61
N GLY A 119 1.58 9.06 -5.28
CA GLY A 119 0.16 8.78 -5.00
C GLY A 119 -0.42 9.55 -3.80
N LEU A 120 0.22 10.66 -3.42
CA LEU A 120 -0.30 11.58 -2.40
C LEU A 120 -1.19 12.64 -3.06
N PHE A 121 -2.24 13.04 -2.37
CA PHE A 121 -3.14 14.14 -2.75
C PHE A 121 -2.99 15.27 -1.71
N MET A 122 -3.16 16.53 -2.15
CA MET A 122 -3.03 17.73 -1.32
C MET A 122 -4.26 18.62 -1.48
#